data_AF-A0A7X8FWB2-F1
#
_entry.id   AF-A0A7X8FWB2-F1
#
_cell.length_a   1.000
_cell.length_b   1.000
_cell.length_c   1.000
_cell.angle_alpha   90.00
_cell.angle_beta   90.00
_cell.angle_gamma   90.00
#
_symmetry.space_group_name_H-M   'P 1'
#
loop_
_entity.id
_entity.type
_entity.pdbx_description
1 polymer ?
#
loop_
_entity_poly.entity_id
_entity_poly.type
_entity_poly.pdbx_seq_one_letter_code
_entity_poly.pdbx_strand_id
1 'polypeptide(L)'
;MKSTLRFISLFCILVTIPLTLTWATWEGNAGTGASSDFPGTGLYARSDMFPRNTVVKIVNLESGSSVRAVITGSSGVPGLVAVLSPETAAALNIREGAVVRVRITTPARVSETPAPGTLATGDALTVADPDVNPEAMVPLAA
;
A
#
# COMPACT_ATOMS: atom_id res chain seq x y z
N MET A 1 30.53 34.20 20.89
CA MET A 1 29.05 34.38 20.90
C MET A 1 28.43 34.20 19.51
N LYS A 2 28.89 34.90 18.45
CA LYS A 2 28.32 34.74 17.09
C LYS A 2 28.61 33.37 16.46
N SER A 3 29.79 32.78 16.70
CA SER A 3 30.14 31.45 16.17
C SER A 3 29.40 30.32 16.90
N THR A 4 29.29 30.39 18.23
CA THR A 4 28.52 29.42 19.03
C THR A 4 27.03 29.42 18.67
N LEU A 5 26.44 30.59 18.39
CA LEU A 5 25.06 30.68 17.90
C LEU A 5 24.88 30.06 16.50
N ARG A 6 25.89 30.18 15.62
CA ARG A 6 25.89 29.53 14.29
C ARG A 6 26.00 28.00 14.39
N PHE A 7 26.83 27.49 15.31
CA PHE A 7 26.96 26.05 15.53
C PHE A 7 25.68 25.44 16.12
N ILE A 8 25.02 26.12 17.06
CA ILE A 8 23.72 25.69 17.61
C ILE A 8 22.66 25.67 16.50
N SER A 9 22.61 26.71 15.67
CA SER A 9 21.68 26.77 14.55
C SER A 9 21.92 25.65 13.52
N LEU A 10 23.19 25.36 13.20
CA LEU A 10 23.55 24.29 12.27
C LEU A 10 23.19 22.91 12.83
N PHE A 11 23.43 22.69 14.13
CA PHE A 11 23.05 21.47 14.83
C PHE A 11 21.53 21.26 14.84
N CYS A 12 20.75 22.32 15.12
CA CYS A 12 19.29 22.24 15.08
C CYS A 12 18.76 21.90 13.68
N ILE A 13 19.34 22.47 12.61
CA ILE A 13 18.95 22.16 11.23
C ILE A 13 19.32 20.71 10.88
N LEU A 14 20.53 20.26 11.24
CA LEU A 14 21.01 18.92 10.93
C LEU A 14 20.19 17.82 11.62
N VAL A 15 19.68 18.09 12.82
CA VAL A 15 18.88 17.13 13.60
C VAL A 15 17.40 17.12 13.18
N THR A 16 16.84 18.24 12.73
CA THR A 16 15.39 18.34 12.45
C THR A 16 14.99 17.84 11.05
N ILE A 17 15.84 17.99 10.04
CA ILE A 17 15.56 17.53 8.67
C ILE A 17 15.32 16.00 8.55
N PRO A 18 16.10 15.10 9.18
CA PRO A 18 15.87 13.66 9.03
C PRO A 18 14.60 13.16 9.73
N LEU A 19 14.08 13.87 10.73
CA LEU A 19 12.87 13.44 11.45
C LEU A 19 11.59 13.57 10.59
N THR A 20 11.59 14.46 9.59
CA THR A 20 10.39 14.72 8.76
C THR A 20 10.22 13.75 7.59
N LEU A 21 11.15 12.81 7.38
CA LEU A 21 11.12 11.85 6.26
C LEU A 21 10.48 10.51 6.63
N THR A 22 9.82 10.40 7.78
CA THR A 22 9.13 9.17 8.17
C THR A 22 7.75 9.10 7.53
N TRP A 23 7.53 8.13 6.64
CA TRP A 23 6.18 7.81 6.17
C TRP A 23 5.38 7.19 7.30
N ALA A 24 4.08 7.49 7.35
CA ALA A 24 3.20 6.90 8.33
C ALA A 24 3.10 5.39 8.09
N THR A 25 3.65 4.61 9.01
CA THR A 25 3.54 3.16 9.08
C THR A 25 2.82 2.79 10.37
N TRP A 26 1.78 1.97 10.26
CA TRP A 26 1.05 1.47 11.43
C TRP A 26 1.44 0.03 11.67
N GLU A 27 1.80 -0.31 12.90
CA GLU A 27 2.05 -1.69 13.30
C GLU A 27 1.09 -2.12 14.38
N GLY A 28 0.66 -3.37 14.35
CA GLY A 28 -0.19 -3.93 15.39
C GLY A 28 -0.63 -5.35 15.07
N ASN A 29 -1.52 -5.86 15.90
CA ASN A 29 -2.07 -7.20 15.73
C ASN A 29 -3.17 -7.19 14.68
N ALA A 30 -3.16 -8.17 13.77
CA ALA A 30 -4.27 -8.43 12.88
C ALA A 30 -4.80 -9.84 13.10
N GLY A 31 -6.12 -9.96 13.06
CA GLY A 31 -6.84 -11.22 13.13
C GLY A 31 -7.65 -11.48 11.87
N THR A 32 -8.21 -12.69 11.78
CA THR A 32 -9.13 -13.10 10.71
C THR A 32 -10.58 -12.87 11.14
N GLY A 33 -11.38 -12.25 10.27
CA GLY A 33 -12.82 -12.13 10.44
C GLY A 33 -13.57 -13.20 9.66
N ALA A 34 -14.87 -13.35 9.92
CA ALA A 34 -15.71 -14.29 9.15
C ALA A 34 -15.98 -13.74 7.75
N SER A 35 -16.16 -14.61 6.74
CA SER A 35 -16.53 -14.18 5.38
C SER A 35 -17.80 -13.34 5.34
N SER A 36 -18.73 -13.56 6.29
CA SER A 36 -19.98 -12.78 6.43
C SER A 36 -19.76 -11.33 6.84
N ASP A 37 -18.58 -11.00 7.40
CA ASP A 37 -18.26 -9.65 7.87
C ASP A 37 -17.78 -8.72 6.73
N PHE A 38 -17.66 -9.26 5.52
CA PHE A 38 -17.12 -8.60 4.34
C PHE A 38 -18.13 -8.60 3.18
N PRO A 39 -18.04 -7.63 2.25
CA PRO A 39 -19.03 -7.44 1.18
C PRO A 39 -19.03 -8.55 0.11
N GLY A 40 -18.14 -9.54 0.20
CA GLY A 40 -18.02 -10.66 -0.72
C GLY A 40 -16.60 -11.23 -0.75
N THR A 41 -16.32 -12.08 -1.74
CA THR A 41 -14.97 -12.61 -1.98
C THR A 41 -14.04 -11.49 -2.46
N GLY A 42 -12.89 -11.34 -1.81
CA GLY A 42 -11.89 -10.36 -2.22
C GLY A 42 -10.88 -10.02 -1.13
N LEU A 43 -9.91 -9.18 -1.49
CA LEU A 43 -8.86 -8.74 -0.58
C LEU A 43 -9.35 -7.54 0.24
N TYR A 44 -10.01 -7.83 1.36
CA TYR A 44 -10.61 -6.83 2.24
C TYR A 44 -9.99 -6.83 3.63
N ALA A 45 -10.01 -5.65 4.24
CA ALA A 45 -9.70 -5.47 5.64
C ALA A 45 -10.68 -4.48 6.29
N ARG A 46 -10.80 -4.53 7.60
CA ARG A 46 -11.51 -3.55 8.42
C ARG A 46 -10.53 -2.97 9.42
N SER A 47 -10.52 -1.65 9.62
CA SER A 47 -9.61 -0.97 10.52
C SER A 47 -10.19 0.36 10.98
N ASP A 48 -9.96 0.70 12.24
CA ASP A 48 -10.34 1.99 12.82
C ASP A 48 -9.33 3.11 12.48
N MET A 49 -8.15 2.74 11.97
CA MET A 49 -7.07 3.69 11.65
C MET A 49 -7.16 4.25 10.23
N PHE A 50 -7.97 3.62 9.37
CA PHE A 50 -8.06 3.96 7.95
C PHE A 50 -9.50 4.21 7.53
N PRO A 51 -9.77 5.23 6.70
CA PRO A 51 -11.10 5.45 6.15
C PRO A 51 -11.56 4.29 5.27
N ARG A 52 -12.87 4.08 5.23
CA ARG A 52 -13.56 3.25 4.22
C ARG A 52 -13.06 3.55 2.80
N ASN A 53 -13.01 2.51 1.96
CA ASN A 53 -12.59 2.53 0.56
C ASN A 53 -11.12 2.95 0.34
N THR A 54 -10.28 2.83 1.37
CA THR A 54 -8.83 3.06 1.24
C THR A 54 -8.14 1.77 0.84
N VAL A 55 -7.26 1.82 -0.16
CA VAL A 55 -6.34 0.71 -0.46
C VAL A 55 -5.14 0.82 0.48
N VAL A 56 -4.86 -0.24 1.22
CA VAL A 56 -3.70 -0.33 2.11
C VAL A 56 -2.83 -1.51 1.71
N LYS A 57 -1.51 -1.37 1.88
CA LYS A 57 -0.58 -2.49 1.80
C LYS A 57 -0.39 -3.03 3.21
N ILE A 58 -0.66 -4.31 3.38
CA ILE A 58 -0.51 -5.03 4.64
C ILE A 58 0.67 -5.99 4.48
N VAL A 59 1.57 -5.99 5.43
CA VAL A 59 2.74 -6.87 5.49
C VAL A 59 2.64 -7.70 6.76
N ASN A 60 2.67 -9.02 6.63
CA ASN A 60 2.85 -9.93 7.75
C ASN A 60 4.32 -9.88 8.18
N LEU A 61 4.59 -9.47 9.44
CA LEU A 61 5.95 -9.33 9.95
C LEU A 61 6.59 -10.68 10.35
N GLU A 62 5.80 -11.75 10.46
CA GLU A 62 6.30 -13.09 10.76
C GLU A 62 6.75 -13.83 9.49
N SER A 63 5.96 -13.74 8.41
CA SER A 63 6.24 -14.42 7.14
C SER A 63 6.92 -13.53 6.09
N GLY A 64 6.90 -12.20 6.27
CA GLY A 64 7.35 -11.23 5.27
C GLY A 64 6.40 -11.08 4.06
N SER A 65 5.30 -11.83 4.02
CA SER A 65 4.32 -11.78 2.93
C SER A 65 3.59 -10.44 2.94
N SER A 66 3.25 -9.92 1.75
CA SER A 66 2.52 -8.66 1.64
C SER A 66 1.40 -8.72 0.63
N VAL A 67 0.29 -8.06 0.95
CA VAL A 67 -0.89 -7.99 0.09
C VAL A 67 -1.48 -6.58 0.13
N ARG A 68 -2.18 -6.19 -0.93
CA ARG A 68 -3.03 -4.99 -0.95
C ARG A 68 -4.46 -5.38 -0.64
N ALA A 69 -5.08 -4.66 0.28
CA ALA A 69 -6.47 -4.88 0.67
C ALA A 69 -7.24 -3.56 0.70
N VAL A 70 -8.56 -3.65 0.49
CA VAL A 70 -9.47 -2.51 0.56
C VAL A 70 -10.09 -2.45 1.95
N ILE A 71 -10.05 -1.28 2.57
CA ILE A 71 -10.71 -1.03 3.85
C ILE A 71 -12.22 -0.92 3.63
N THR A 72 -12.97 -1.84 4.21
CA THR A 72 -14.44 -1.92 4.05
C THR A 72 -15.20 -1.22 5.18
N GLY A 73 -14.55 -1.03 6.34
CA GLY A 73 -15.14 -0.35 7.49
C GLY A 73 -14.27 -0.43 8.74
N SER A 74 -14.88 -0.08 9.88
CA SER A 74 -14.29 -0.14 11.21
C SER A 74 -14.04 -1.58 11.65
N SER A 75 -12.90 -1.86 12.31
CA SER A 75 -12.61 -3.18 12.88
C SER A 75 -13.54 -3.52 14.03
N GLY A 76 -13.83 -2.55 14.91
CA GLY A 76 -14.71 -2.75 16.07
C GLY A 76 -14.17 -3.73 17.12
N VAL A 77 -12.96 -4.28 16.93
CA VAL A 77 -12.31 -5.23 17.83
C VAL A 77 -11.14 -4.52 18.53
N PRO A 78 -11.24 -4.26 19.85
CA PRO A 78 -10.16 -3.65 20.60
C PRO A 78 -8.86 -4.49 20.53
N GLY A 79 -7.73 -3.82 20.39
CA GLY A 79 -6.41 -4.47 20.37
C GLY A 79 -5.99 -5.04 19.00
N LEU A 80 -6.86 -4.98 17.98
CA LEU A 80 -6.50 -5.26 16.60
C LEU A 80 -6.36 -3.96 15.81
N VAL A 81 -5.27 -3.85 15.04
CA VAL A 81 -5.10 -2.77 14.07
C VAL A 81 -5.91 -3.02 12.80
N ALA A 82 -6.16 -4.29 12.47
CA ALA A 82 -7.02 -4.68 11.37
C ALA A 82 -7.66 -6.06 11.58
N VAL A 83 -8.86 -6.23 11.03
CA VAL A 83 -9.52 -7.52 10.83
C VAL A 83 -9.49 -7.85 9.34
N LEU A 84 -8.95 -9.01 8.98
CA LEU A 84 -8.67 -9.40 7.60
C LEU A 84 -9.76 -10.35 7.08
N SER A 85 -10.11 -10.23 5.80
CA SER A 85 -10.92 -11.27 5.15
C SER A 85 -10.13 -12.58 5.06
N PRO A 86 -10.82 -13.74 5.00
CA PRO A 86 -10.15 -15.03 4.85
C PRO A 86 -9.20 -15.08 3.65
N GLU A 87 -9.56 -14.45 2.52
CA GLU A 87 -8.71 -14.37 1.32
C GLU A 87 -7.46 -13.52 1.55
N THR A 88 -7.60 -12.40 2.29
CA THR A 88 -6.46 -11.53 2.64
C THR A 88 -5.51 -12.23 3.60
N ALA A 89 -6.05 -12.97 4.57
CA ALA A 89 -5.27 -13.75 5.50
C ALA A 89 -4.55 -14.91 4.83
N ALA A 90 -5.22 -15.62 3.92
CA ALA A 90 -4.62 -16.65 3.09
C ALA A 90 -3.46 -16.10 2.25
N ALA A 91 -3.64 -14.94 1.60
CA ALA A 91 -2.59 -14.27 0.84
C ALA A 91 -1.39 -13.83 1.70
N LEU A 92 -1.60 -13.60 3.00
CA LEU A 92 -0.55 -13.25 3.97
C LEU A 92 0.04 -14.45 4.71
N ASN A 93 -0.35 -15.68 4.33
CA ASN A 93 0.03 -16.93 4.99
C ASN A 93 -0.34 -16.97 6.49
N ILE A 94 -1.50 -16.42 6.83
CA ILE A 94 -2.04 -16.40 8.19
C ILE A 94 -3.03 -17.57 8.34
N ARG A 95 -2.85 -18.37 9.39
CA ARG A 95 -3.79 -19.46 9.71
C ARG A 95 -5.10 -18.89 10.23
N GLU A 96 -6.22 -19.55 9.93
CA GLU A 96 -7.52 -19.17 10.48
C GLU A 96 -7.48 -19.16 12.02
N GLY A 97 -8.08 -18.14 12.62
CA GLY A 97 -8.09 -17.93 14.07
C GLY A 97 -6.74 -17.48 14.66
N ALA A 98 -5.68 -17.38 13.87
CA ALA A 98 -4.41 -16.82 14.34
C ALA A 98 -4.46 -15.28 14.39
N VAL A 99 -3.72 -14.73 15.33
CA VAL A 99 -3.43 -13.30 15.42
C VAL A 99 -1.95 -13.14 15.13
N VAL A 100 -1.62 -12.32 14.13
CA VAL A 100 -0.24 -12.07 13.73
C VAL A 100 0.07 -10.59 13.79
N ARG A 101 1.35 -10.25 13.92
CA ARG A 101 1.78 -8.85 13.88
C ARG A 101 1.94 -8.39 12.44
N VAL A 102 1.25 -7.31 12.08
CA VAL A 102 1.27 -6.74 10.73
C VAL A 102 1.77 -5.30 10.74
N ARG A 103 2.31 -4.89 9.60
CA ARG A 103 2.58 -3.49 9.27
C ARG A 103 1.66 -3.07 8.13
N ILE A 104 0.96 -1.96 8.30
CA ILE A 104 0.05 -1.37 7.32
C ILE A 104 0.64 -0.04 6.84
N THR A 105 0.66 0.14 5.53
CA THR A 105 1.05 1.40 4.88
C THR A 105 0.04 1.80 3.82
N THR A 106 -0.23 3.08 3.69
CA THR A 106 -0.98 3.63 2.55
C THR A 106 -0.03 3.81 1.38
N PRO A 107 -0.14 3.01 0.30
CA PRO A 107 0.69 3.20 -0.87
C PRO A 107 0.40 4.57 -1.51
N ALA A 108 1.42 5.18 -2.10
CA ALA A 108 1.23 6.40 -2.90
C ALA A 108 0.25 6.10 -4.05
N ARG A 109 -0.73 6.99 -4.29
CA ARG A 109 -1.75 6.81 -5.34
C ARG A 109 -1.15 6.56 -6.73
N VAL A 110 0.08 7.02 -6.97
CA VAL A 110 0.77 6.96 -8.27
C VAL A 110 1.68 5.71 -8.39
N SER A 111 1.80 4.90 -7.34
CA SER A 111 2.53 3.64 -7.39
C SER A 111 1.54 2.48 -7.56
N GLU A 112 0.95 2.41 -8.75
CA GLU A 112 0.31 1.19 -9.22
C GLU A 112 1.43 0.29 -9.75
N THR A 113 1.97 -0.58 -8.89
CA THR A 113 2.61 -1.79 -9.43
C THR A 113 1.52 -2.54 -10.16
N PRO A 114 1.60 -2.67 -11.49
CA PRO A 114 0.55 -3.28 -12.27
C PRO A 114 0.34 -4.73 -11.82
N ALA A 115 -0.91 -5.21 -11.84
CA ALA A 115 -1.17 -6.62 -11.54
C ALA A 115 -0.39 -7.51 -12.52
N PRO A 116 0.05 -8.71 -12.11
CA PRO A 116 0.70 -9.64 -13.03
C PRO A 116 -0.17 -9.85 -14.29
N GLY A 117 0.38 -9.56 -15.47
CA GLY A 117 -0.34 -9.56 -16.75
C GLY A 117 -0.82 -8.19 -17.23
N THR A 118 -0.64 -7.13 -16.45
CA THR A 118 -0.87 -5.76 -16.92
C THR A 118 0.33 -5.30 -17.74
N LEU A 119 0.08 -4.85 -18.97
CA LEU A 119 1.11 -4.35 -19.87
C LEU A 119 1.70 -3.05 -19.28
N ALA A 120 2.93 -3.13 -18.78
CA ALA A 120 3.67 -1.95 -18.31
C ALA A 120 4.11 -1.12 -19.53
N THR A 121 3.80 0.17 -19.50
CA THR A 121 3.85 1.11 -20.62
C THR A 121 5.18 1.15 -21.38
N GLY A 122 5.07 1.20 -22.71
CA GLY A 122 6.13 1.33 -23.70
C GLY A 122 5.62 0.84 -25.05
N ASP A 123 5.64 -0.47 -25.26
CA ASP A 123 5.24 -1.11 -26.53
C ASP A 123 3.73 -1.09 -26.81
N ALA A 124 2.89 -0.92 -25.79
CA ALA A 124 1.43 -0.91 -25.96
C ALA A 124 0.90 0.38 -26.61
N LEU A 125 1.70 1.45 -26.65
CA LEU A 125 1.36 2.70 -27.34
C LEU A 125 1.86 2.74 -28.78
N THR A 126 2.79 1.84 -29.14
CA THR A 126 3.34 1.69 -30.49
C THR A 126 2.72 0.47 -31.19
N VAL A 127 1.39 0.39 -31.15
CA VAL A 127 0.63 -0.60 -31.94
C VAL A 127 0.76 -0.25 -33.43
N ALA A 128 0.93 -1.24 -34.31
CA ALA A 128 1.09 -1.02 -35.76
C ALA A 128 -0.24 -0.67 -36.48
N ASP A 129 -1.36 -0.79 -35.78
CA ASP A 129 -2.68 -0.45 -36.27
C ASP A 129 -2.87 1.08 -36.28
N PRO A 130 -3.01 1.72 -37.46
CA PRO A 130 -3.17 3.15 -37.58
C PRO A 130 -4.48 3.69 -36.97
N ASP A 131 -5.47 2.82 -36.72
CA ASP A 131 -6.72 3.22 -36.06
C ASP A 131 -6.53 3.44 -34.55
N VAL A 132 -5.51 2.80 -33.95
CA VAL A 132 -5.18 2.90 -32.51
C VAL A 132 -3.92 3.74 -32.27
N ASN A 133 -2.98 3.75 -33.23
CA ASN A 133 -1.76 4.54 -33.21
C ASN A 133 -1.69 5.45 -34.46
N PRO A 134 -2.15 6.71 -34.37
CA PRO A 134 -2.18 7.60 -35.53
C PRO A 134 -0.80 7.92 -36.11
N GLU A 135 0.29 7.73 -35.35
CA GLU A 135 1.66 7.89 -35.86
C GLU A 135 2.08 6.78 -36.83
N ALA A 136 1.45 5.58 -36.75
CA ALA A 136 1.68 4.48 -37.69
C ALA A 136 1.15 4.78 -39.12
N MET A 137 0.35 5.83 -39.28
CA MET A 137 -0.21 6.25 -40.57
C MET A 137 0.72 7.19 -41.34
N VAL A 138 1.79 7.69 -40.72
CA VAL A 138 2.75 8.59 -41.39
C VAL A 138 3.67 7.75 -42.28
N PRO A 139 3.64 7.90 -43.62
CA PRO A 139 4.59 7.21 -44.49
C PRO A 139 6.00 7.67 -44.13
N LEU A 140 6.94 6.73 -43.99
CA LEU A 140 8.36 7.04 -43.85
C LEU A 140 8.75 7.90 -45.05
N ALA A 141 8.94 9.21 -44.84
CA ALA A 141 9.37 10.11 -45.90
C ALA A 141 10.72 9.60 -46.44
N ALA A 142 10.73 9.25 -47.72
CA ALA A 142 11.91 8.80 -48.46
C ALA A 142 12.88 9.95 -48.74
#